data_AF-A0A5M5ZMZ8-F1
#
_entry.id   AF-A0A5M5ZMZ8-F1
#
_cell.length_a   1.000
_cell.length_b   1.000
_cell.length_c   1.000
_cell.angle_alpha   90.00
_cell.angle_beta   90.00
_cell.angle_gamma   90.00
#
_symmetry.space_group_name_H-M   'P 1'
#
loop_
_entity.id
_entity.type
_entity.pdbx_description
1 polymer ?
#
loop_
_entity_poly.entity_id
_entity_poly.type
_entity_poly.pdbx_seq_one_letter_code
_entity_poly.pdbx_strand_id
1 'polypeptide(L)'
;MKKYIGTKQIEAEPMTVNEFYHLTKQSQYGEMVENGEGDLNGYHVVYEDGFEGWVPEDEFKKSYKVADTFLDRLHIEHSDLMEKFEKCAVFV
;
A
#
# COMPACT_ATOMS: atom_id res chain seq x y z
N MET A 1 -20.16 8.41 -11.00
CA MET A 1 -19.39 8.47 -9.73
C MET A 1 -18.34 9.56 -9.85
N LYS A 2 -18.01 10.27 -8.76
CA LYS A 2 -16.92 11.27 -8.73
C LYS A 2 -15.60 10.58 -8.37
N LYS A 3 -14.48 11.08 -8.89
CA LYS A 3 -13.12 10.60 -8.59
C LYS A 3 -12.43 11.59 -7.65
N TYR A 4 -11.73 11.07 -6.65
CA TYR A 4 -10.94 11.84 -5.69
C TYR A 4 -9.51 11.27 -5.67
N ILE A 5 -8.52 12.12 -5.48
CA ILE A 5 -7.10 11.74 -5.39
C ILE A 5 -6.60 12.23 -4.03
N GLY A 6 -5.85 11.38 -3.34
CA GLY A 6 -5.16 11.73 -2.10
C GLY A 6 -3.73 11.20 -2.11
N THR A 7 -2.90 11.78 -1.26
CA THR A 7 -1.55 11.31 -0.96
C THR A 7 -1.56 10.87 0.51
N LYS A 8 -1.11 9.65 0.80
CA LYS A 8 -1.07 9.10 2.17
C LYS A 8 0.30 8.49 2.44
N GLN A 9 0.80 8.67 3.66
CA GLN A 9 1.91 7.91 4.21
C GLN A 9 1.34 6.82 5.13
N ILE A 10 1.96 5.65 5.14
CA ILE A 10 1.55 4.50 5.98
C ILE A 10 2.79 3.83 6.56
N GLU A 11 2.60 3.09 7.64
CA GLU A 11 3.57 2.11 8.12
C GLU A 11 3.21 0.74 7.55
N ALA A 12 4.23 -0.05 7.21
CA ALA A 12 4.00 -1.38 6.66
C ALA A 12 5.16 -2.34 6.97
N GLU A 13 4.82 -3.60 7.23
CA GLU A 13 5.79 -4.68 7.38
C GLU A 13 5.36 -5.92 6.58
N PRO A 14 6.30 -6.69 6.01
CA PRO A 14 5.97 -7.93 5.31
C PRO A 14 5.27 -8.92 6.24
N MET A 15 4.15 -9.48 5.79
CA MET A 15 3.37 -10.44 6.54
C MET A 15 2.54 -11.31 5.59
N THR A 16 2.43 -12.60 5.86
CA THR A 16 1.49 -13.47 5.13
C THR A 16 0.05 -13.19 5.56
N VAL A 17 -0.93 -13.51 4.70
CA VAL A 17 -2.35 -13.34 5.07
C VAL A 17 -2.73 -14.22 6.28
N ASN A 18 -2.10 -15.39 6.43
CA ASN A 18 -2.29 -16.25 7.59
C ASN A 18 -1.79 -15.60 8.89
N GLU A 19 -0.56 -15.07 8.90
CA GLU A 19 -0.03 -14.35 10.06
C GLU A 19 -0.91 -13.16 10.43
N PHE A 20 -1.33 -12.37 9.44
CA PHE A 20 -2.20 -11.21 9.66
C PHE A 20 -3.57 -11.60 10.21
N TYR A 21 -4.19 -12.65 9.68
CA TYR A 21 -5.43 -13.19 10.23
C TYR A 21 -5.24 -13.65 11.67
N HIS A 22 -4.13 -14.32 11.98
CA HIS A 22 -3.86 -14.77 13.34
C HIS A 22 -3.62 -13.63 14.33
N LEU A 23 -3.08 -12.50 13.87
CA LEU A 23 -2.89 -11.26 14.63
C LEU A 23 -4.22 -10.53 14.91
N THR A 24 -5.05 -10.33 13.88
CA THR A 24 -6.21 -9.41 13.95
C THR A 24 -7.57 -10.09 14.10
N LYS A 25 -7.67 -11.37 13.73
CA LYS A 25 -8.92 -12.16 13.66
C LYS A 25 -10.00 -11.55 12.76
N GLN A 26 -9.62 -10.72 11.79
CA GLN A 26 -10.56 -10.14 10.82
C GLN A 26 -11.08 -11.22 9.85
N SER A 27 -12.40 -11.43 9.84
CA SER A 27 -13.04 -12.59 9.17
C SER A 27 -12.77 -12.70 7.68
N GLN A 28 -12.67 -11.57 6.97
CA GLN A 28 -12.42 -11.53 5.53
C GLN A 28 -11.10 -12.21 5.12
N TYR A 29 -10.09 -12.22 5.99
CA TYR A 29 -8.81 -12.90 5.74
C TYR A 29 -8.85 -14.37 6.19
N GLY A 30 -9.76 -14.72 7.12
CA GLY A 30 -10.01 -16.10 7.49
C GLY A 30 -10.52 -16.93 6.31
N GLU A 31 -11.42 -16.38 5.50
CA GLU A 31 -11.90 -17.03 4.27
C GLU A 31 -10.75 -17.32 3.28
N MET A 32 -9.80 -16.38 3.13
CA MET A 32 -8.61 -16.60 2.29
C MET A 32 -7.76 -17.76 2.81
N VAL A 33 -7.52 -17.80 4.13
CA VAL A 33 -6.77 -18.89 4.77
C VAL A 33 -7.48 -20.23 4.58
N GLU A 34 -8.79 -20.30 4.78
CA GLU A 34 -9.60 -21.51 4.59
C GLU A 34 -9.60 -22.00 3.14
N ASN A 35 -9.50 -21.09 2.18
CA ASN A 35 -9.38 -21.39 0.75
C ASN A 35 -7.98 -21.86 0.32
N GLY A 36 -7.05 -22.02 1.28
CA GLY A 36 -5.68 -22.47 1.02
C GLY A 36 -4.73 -21.35 0.56
N GLU A 37 -5.11 -20.09 0.74
CA GLU A 37 -4.32 -18.92 0.36
C GLU A 37 -3.46 -18.38 1.51
N GLY A 38 -3.34 -19.12 2.63
CA GLY A 38 -2.68 -18.66 3.85
C GLY A 38 -1.24 -18.18 3.66
N ASP A 39 -0.49 -18.79 2.74
CA ASP A 39 0.91 -18.48 2.46
C ASP A 39 1.10 -17.31 1.47
N LEU A 40 0.03 -16.62 1.07
CA LEU A 40 0.15 -15.44 0.22
C LEU A 40 0.94 -14.34 0.93
N ASN A 41 1.99 -13.86 0.26
CA ASN A 41 2.81 -12.75 0.72
C ASN A 41 2.07 -11.42 0.55
N GLY A 42 2.25 -10.56 1.54
CA GLY A 42 1.77 -9.20 1.50
C GLY A 42 2.38 -8.36 2.60
N TYR A 43 1.68 -7.29 2.93
CA TYR A 43 2.11 -6.35 3.95
C TYR A 43 0.95 -6.10 4.91
N HIS A 44 1.22 -6.21 6.20
CA HIS A 44 0.40 -5.55 7.21
C HIS A 44 0.63 -4.06 7.09
N VAL A 45 -0.45 -3.30 6.91
CA VAL A 45 -0.41 -1.85 6.77
C VAL A 45 -1.15 -1.18 7.92
N VAL A 46 -0.57 -0.11 8.45
CA VAL A 46 -1.16 0.74 9.49
C VAL A 46 -1.29 2.15 8.94
N TYR A 47 -2.52 2.66 8.93
CA TYR A 47 -2.85 4.01 8.49
C TYR A 47 -2.72 5.02 9.64
N GLU A 48 -2.61 6.31 9.31
CA GLU A 48 -2.48 7.39 10.30
C GLU A 48 -3.64 7.46 11.33
N ASP A 49 -4.83 7.00 10.94
CA ASP A 49 -6.00 6.92 11.82
C ASP A 49 -6.00 5.68 12.73
N GLY A 50 -4.95 4.86 12.67
CA GLY A 50 -4.81 3.61 13.41
C GLY A 50 -5.61 2.46 12.80
N PHE A 51 -6.26 2.65 11.64
CA PHE A 51 -6.85 1.53 10.93
C PHE A 51 -5.74 0.62 10.40
N GLU A 52 -5.97 -0.70 10.47
CA GLU A 52 -5.02 -1.71 10.03
C GLU A 52 -5.64 -2.60 8.96
N GLY A 53 -4.82 -3.04 8.01
CA GLY A 53 -5.24 -3.97 6.97
C GLY A 53 -4.08 -4.80 6.45
N TRP A 54 -4.37 -5.66 5.47
CA TRP A 54 -3.37 -6.41 4.74
C TRP A 54 -3.51 -6.16 3.25
N VAL A 55 -2.38 -5.96 2.58
CA VAL A 55 -2.33 -5.68 1.13
C VAL A 55 -1.45 -6.71 0.45
N PRO A 56 -1.89 -7.36 -0.65
CA PRO A 56 -1.05 -8.29 -1.40
C PRO A 56 0.26 -7.64 -1.86
N GLU A 57 1.36 -8.39 -1.86
CA GLU A 57 2.71 -7.89 -2.14
C GLU A 57 2.79 -7.12 -3.48
N ASP A 58 2.20 -7.69 -4.52
CA ASP A 58 2.19 -7.09 -5.87
C ASP A 58 1.40 -5.79 -5.94
N GLU A 59 0.32 -5.65 -5.16
CA GLU A 59 -0.49 -4.44 -5.11
C GLU A 59 0.18 -3.37 -4.25
N PHE A 60 0.78 -3.79 -3.14
CA PHE A 60 1.54 -2.92 -2.25
C PHE A 60 2.71 -2.25 -2.99
N LYS A 61 3.56 -3.04 -3.66
CA LYS A 61 4.73 -2.53 -4.40
C LYS A 61 4.37 -1.64 -5.58
N LYS A 62 3.16 -1.75 -6.13
CA LYS A 62 2.66 -0.83 -7.18
C LYS A 62 2.22 0.52 -6.62
N SER A 63 1.68 0.52 -5.41
CA SER A 63 1.02 1.69 -4.81
C SER A 63 1.95 2.48 -3.88
N TYR A 64 2.93 1.81 -3.29
CA TYR A 64 3.79 2.39 -2.25
C TYR A 64 5.27 2.29 -2.61
N LYS A 65 6.01 3.35 -2.27
CA LYS A 65 7.46 3.44 -2.35
C LYS A 65 7.99 3.67 -0.95
N VAL A 66 9.10 3.01 -0.59
CA VAL A 66 9.74 3.16 0.72
C VAL A 66 10.28 4.58 0.86
N ALA A 67 10.01 5.22 1.99
CA ALA A 67 10.50 6.53 2.35
C ALA A 67 10.93 6.54 3.82
N ASP A 68 12.20 6.22 4.08
CA ASP A 68 12.75 6.13 5.44
C ASP A 68 12.97 7.51 6.06
N THR A 69 13.19 8.52 5.20
CA THR A 69 13.37 9.90 5.61
C THR A 69 12.36 10.82 4.93
N PHE A 70 12.17 11.99 5.55
CA PHE A 70 11.41 13.08 4.92
C PHE A 70 11.99 13.47 3.55
N LEU A 71 13.32 13.37 3.39
CA LEU A 71 13.98 13.69 2.13
C LEU A 71 13.65 12.66 1.04
N ASP A 72 13.57 11.36 1.37
CA ASP A 72 13.18 10.31 0.42
C ASP A 72 11.76 10.56 -0.10
N ARG A 73 10.84 10.91 0.80
CA ARG A 73 9.47 11.28 0.45
C ARG A 73 9.45 12.44 -0.55
N LEU A 74 10.19 13.51 -0.30
CA LEU A 74 10.24 14.66 -1.21
C LEU A 74 10.78 14.28 -2.59
N HIS A 75 11.82 13.42 -2.66
CA HIS A 75 12.35 12.95 -3.94
C HIS A 75 11.34 12.10 -4.71
N ILE A 76 10.60 11.23 -4.02
CA ILE A 76 9.54 10.42 -4.62
C ILE A 76 8.43 11.32 -5.19
N GLU A 77 7.90 12.25 -4.38
CA GLU A 77 6.83 13.15 -4.80
C GLU A 77 7.27 14.05 -5.96
N HIS A 78 8.50 14.57 -5.92
CA HIS A 78 9.09 15.36 -7.00
C HIS A 78 9.18 14.55 -8.30
N SER A 79 9.71 13.33 -8.24
CA SER A 79 9.88 12.48 -9.44
C SER A 79 8.54 12.13 -10.07
N ASP A 80 7.55 11.75 -9.25
CA ASP A 80 6.21 11.42 -9.71
C ASP A 80 5.49 12.63 -10.33
N LEU A 81 5.68 13.83 -9.75
CA LEU A 81 5.12 15.06 -10.28
C LEU A 81 5.80 15.47 -11.59
N MET A 82 7.12 15.33 -11.69
CA MET A 82 7.87 15.63 -12.90
C MET A 82 7.47 14.73 -14.07
N GLU A 83 7.29 13.41 -13.84
CA GLU A 83 6.81 12.50 -14.87
C GLU A 83 5.42 12.90 -15.39
N LYS A 84 4.52 13.29 -14.50
CA LYS A 84 3.18 13.78 -14.86
C LYS A 84 3.26 15.10 -15.63
N PHE A 85 4.15 16.00 -15.23
CA PHE A 85 4.38 17.27 -15.90
C PHE A 85 4.91 17.08 -17.32
N GLU A 86 5.92 16.23 -17.51
CA GLU A 86 6.48 15.90 -18.84
C GLU A 86 5.42 15.28 -19.76
N LYS A 87 4.62 14.35 -19.25
CA LYS A 87 3.48 13.79 -20.00
C LYS A 87 2.46 14.86 -20.35
N CYS A 88 2.19 15.80 -19.45
CA CYS A 88 1.27 16.91 -19.70
C CYS A 88 1.80 17.87 -20.77
N ALA A 89 3.10 18.15 -20.78
CA ALA A 89 3.76 19.04 -21.73
C ALA A 89 3.63 18.59 -23.20
N VAL A 90 3.29 17.33 -23.47
CA VAL A 90 2.97 16.85 -24.83
C VAL A 90 1.64 17.43 -25.36
N PHE A 91 0.75 17.86 -24.47
CA PHE A 91 -0.60 18.31 -24.81
C PHE A 91 -0.79 19.83 -24.81
N VAL A 92 0.15 20.60 -24.26
CA VAL A 92 0.13 22.08 -24.16
C VAL A 92 1.27 22.70 -24.96
#